data_AF-I6UZK3-F1
#
_entry.id   AF-I6UZK3-F1
#
_cell.length_a   1.000
_cell.length_b   1.000
_cell.length_c   1.000
_cell.angle_alpha   90.00
_cell.angle_beta   90.00
_cell.angle_gamma   90.00
#
_symmetry.space_group_name_H-M   'P 1'
#
loop_
_entity.id
_entity.type
_entity.pdbx_description
1 polymer ?
#
loop_
_entity_poly.entity_id
_entity_poly.type
_entity_poly.pdbx_seq_one_letter_code
_entity_poly.pdbx_strand_id
1 'polypeptide(L)'
;VKTVYAQNVIAPNTLSNSIRMLGSQSPLIQAYGLIILQQPDIKVNAMSSLTNHQKFAKANVREWIDEYNPKLIDLNQEMMRYSTRFNSYYSKLYELAGNVNEDQQAKTDFMSAYGKLQLQVQSIQESMEQDLLELNRFKTVLDKDSNNLSIKAD
;
A
#
# COMPACT_ATOMS: atom_id res chain seq x y z
N VAL A 1 10.97 21.03 -17.17
CA VAL A 1 11.53 22.29 -16.62
C VAL A 1 12.63 21.92 -15.64
N LYS A 2 13.78 22.61 -15.63
CA LYS A 2 14.85 22.32 -14.66
C LYS A 2 14.38 22.73 -13.25
N THR A 3 14.61 21.88 -12.25
CA THR A 3 14.16 22.10 -10.86
C THR A 3 14.72 23.37 -10.24
N VAL A 4 15.89 23.84 -10.69
CA VAL A 4 16.54 25.10 -10.26
C VAL A 4 15.70 26.36 -10.52
N TYR A 5 14.65 26.28 -11.32
CA TYR A 5 13.76 27.41 -11.61
C TYR A 5 12.48 27.44 -10.77
N ALA A 6 12.30 26.48 -9.85
CA ALA A 6 11.13 26.41 -8.99
C ALA A 6 11.53 26.47 -7.51
N GLN A 7 10.92 27.39 -6.77
CA GLN A 7 11.14 27.52 -5.32
C GLN A 7 10.52 26.32 -4.55
N ASN A 8 9.39 25.81 -5.04
CA ASN A 8 8.65 24.70 -4.43
C ASN A 8 8.63 23.50 -5.39
N VAL A 9 9.72 22.72 -5.40
CA VAL A 9 9.85 21.53 -6.25
C VAL A 9 9.02 20.35 -5.73
N ILE A 10 8.91 20.21 -4.41
CA ILE A 10 8.16 19.15 -3.72
C ILE A 10 7.16 19.81 -2.78
N ALA A 11 5.89 19.41 -2.88
CA ALA A 11 4.85 19.93 -2.01
C ALA A 11 4.83 19.15 -0.67
N PRO A 12 4.64 19.81 0.50
CA PRO A 12 4.58 19.11 1.78
C PRO A 12 3.47 18.05 1.87
N ASN A 13 2.43 18.18 1.04
CA ASN A 13 1.27 17.28 0.98
C ASN A 13 1.31 16.30 -0.20
N THR A 14 2.48 16.05 -0.82
CA THR A 14 2.61 15.14 -1.98
C THR A 14 1.99 13.76 -1.76
N LEU A 15 2.09 13.20 -0.55
CA LEU A 15 1.52 11.88 -0.21
C LEU A 15 0.05 11.94 0.24
N SER A 16 -0.57 13.13 0.29
CA SER A 16 -1.93 13.34 0.79
C SER A 16 -2.15 12.67 2.16
N ASN A 17 -3.35 12.17 2.42
CA ASN A 17 -3.70 11.39 3.61
C ASN A 17 -3.81 9.88 3.31
N SER A 18 -3.35 9.41 2.15
CA SER A 18 -3.60 8.05 1.66
C SER A 18 -3.11 6.95 2.63
N ILE A 19 -1.89 7.11 3.16
CA ILE A 19 -1.32 6.16 4.14
C ILE A 19 -2.18 6.06 5.40
N ARG A 20 -2.62 7.20 5.93
CA ARG A 20 -3.51 7.26 7.09
C ARG A 20 -4.86 6.63 6.78
N MET A 21 -5.40 6.89 5.60
CA MET A 21 -6.70 6.35 5.17
C MET A 21 -6.66 4.83 5.07
N LEU A 22 -5.60 4.25 4.49
CA LEU A 22 -5.41 2.79 4.44
C LEU A 22 -5.49 2.17 5.83
N GLY A 23 -4.72 2.68 6.79
CA GLY A 23 -4.76 2.18 8.17
C GLY A 23 -6.11 2.38 8.86
N SER A 24 -6.82 3.49 8.58
CA SER A 24 -8.13 3.75 9.18
C SER A 24 -9.26 2.85 8.65
N GLN A 25 -9.10 2.31 7.44
CA GLN A 25 -10.09 1.43 6.80
C GLN A 25 -9.91 -0.04 7.22
N SER A 26 -8.68 -0.46 7.57
CA SER A 26 -8.37 -1.85 7.91
C SER A 26 -9.25 -2.46 9.03
N PRO A 27 -9.53 -1.77 10.16
CA PRO A 27 -10.37 -2.35 11.21
C PRO A 27 -11.81 -2.63 10.76
N LEU A 28 -12.36 -1.77 9.90
CA LEU A 28 -13.71 -1.95 9.37
C LEU A 28 -13.78 -3.14 8.40
N ILE A 29 -12.78 -3.28 7.52
CA ILE A 29 -12.64 -4.44 6.63
C ILE A 29 -12.53 -5.73 7.45
N GLN A 30 -11.71 -5.73 8.50
CA GLN A 30 -11.55 -6.87 9.39
C GLN A 30 -12.85 -7.24 10.10
N ALA A 31 -13.60 -6.25 10.61
CA ALA A 31 -14.88 -6.47 11.27
C ALA A 31 -15.91 -7.10 10.32
N TYR A 32 -16.06 -6.57 9.10
CA TYR A 32 -16.96 -7.16 8.10
C TYR A 32 -16.53 -8.56 7.65
N GLY A 33 -15.22 -8.78 7.49
CA GLY A 33 -14.68 -10.12 7.22
C GLY A 33 -15.03 -11.13 8.32
N LEU A 34 -14.88 -10.74 9.58
CA LEU A 34 -15.25 -11.59 10.72
C LEU A 34 -16.74 -11.95 10.73
N ILE A 35 -17.62 -11.00 10.41
CA ILE A 35 -19.07 -11.25 10.29
C ILE A 35 -19.34 -12.34 9.23
N ILE A 36 -18.72 -12.22 8.05
CA ILE A 36 -18.87 -13.21 6.96
C ILE A 36 -18.38 -14.61 7.41
N LEU A 37 -17.26 -14.67 8.11
CA LEU A 37 -16.69 -15.93 8.60
C LEU A 37 -17.54 -16.59 9.67
N GLN A 38 -18.05 -15.79 10.62
CA GLN A 38 -18.84 -16.27 11.77
C GLN A 38 -20.27 -16.64 11.40
N GLN A 39 -20.82 -16.08 10.31
CA GLN A 39 -22.14 -16.46 9.83
C GLN A 39 -22.20 -17.98 9.59
N PRO A 40 -23.11 -18.73 10.26
CA PRO A 40 -23.22 -20.17 10.09
C PRO A 40 -23.49 -20.57 8.64
N ASP A 41 -23.06 -21.76 8.25
CA ASP A 41 -23.34 -22.27 6.91
C ASP A 41 -24.84 -22.44 6.69
N ILE A 42 -25.36 -21.84 5.63
CA ILE A 42 -26.79 -21.79 5.31
C ILE A 42 -27.07 -22.65 4.08
N LYS A 43 -28.20 -23.37 4.13
CA LYS A 43 -28.82 -24.03 2.98
C LYS A 43 -30.24 -23.49 2.84
N VAL A 44 -30.57 -22.94 1.68
CA VAL A 44 -31.91 -22.44 1.37
C VAL A 44 -32.41 -23.19 0.13
N ASN A 45 -33.51 -23.92 0.25
CA ASN A 45 -34.06 -24.70 -0.86
C ASN A 45 -34.45 -23.81 -2.05
N ALA A 46 -34.94 -22.59 -1.77
CA ALA A 46 -35.28 -21.61 -2.80
C ALA A 46 -34.04 -21.05 -3.55
N MET A 47 -32.84 -21.20 -2.99
CA MET A 47 -31.58 -20.74 -3.58
C MET A 47 -30.46 -21.73 -3.28
N SER A 48 -30.47 -22.88 -3.97
CA SER A 48 -29.52 -23.97 -3.73
C SER A 48 -28.05 -23.57 -3.96
N SER A 49 -27.79 -22.53 -4.76
CA SER A 49 -26.43 -21.98 -4.99
C SER A 49 -25.90 -21.17 -3.82
N LEU A 50 -26.74 -20.72 -2.88
CA LEU A 50 -26.34 -19.85 -1.76
C LEU A 50 -25.20 -20.43 -0.94
N THR A 51 -25.24 -21.74 -0.68
CA THR A 51 -24.18 -22.44 0.07
C THR A 51 -22.82 -22.32 -0.62
N ASN A 52 -22.77 -22.33 -1.95
CA ASN A 52 -21.51 -22.18 -2.69
C ASN A 52 -21.03 -20.73 -2.69
N HIS A 53 -21.93 -19.76 -2.88
CA HIS A 53 -21.58 -18.35 -2.77
C HIS A 53 -21.05 -17.98 -1.37
N GLN A 54 -21.66 -18.55 -0.32
CA GLN A 54 -21.17 -18.36 1.04
C GLN A 54 -19.76 -18.95 1.24
N LYS A 55 -19.47 -20.11 0.65
CA LYS A 55 -18.12 -20.69 0.68
C LYS A 55 -17.10 -19.78 -0.01
N PHE A 56 -17.43 -19.22 -1.18
CA PHE A 56 -16.57 -18.27 -1.87
C PHE A 56 -16.35 -17.00 -1.05
N ALA A 57 -17.42 -16.42 -0.47
CA ALA A 57 -17.29 -15.25 0.41
C ALA A 57 -16.34 -15.52 1.59
N LYS A 58 -16.48 -16.67 2.27
CA LYS A 58 -15.58 -17.05 3.36
C LYS A 58 -14.15 -17.31 2.88
N ALA A 59 -13.96 -17.89 1.69
CA ALA A 59 -12.63 -18.11 1.10
C ALA A 59 -11.95 -16.77 0.78
N ASN A 60 -12.65 -15.85 0.11
CA ASN A 60 -12.14 -14.53 -0.23
C ASN A 60 -11.75 -13.73 1.01
N VAL A 61 -12.50 -13.84 2.12
CA VAL A 61 -12.11 -13.20 3.39
C VAL A 61 -10.83 -13.80 3.97
N ARG A 62 -10.65 -15.13 3.93
CA ARG A 62 -9.41 -15.76 4.40
C ARG A 62 -8.22 -15.33 3.55
N GLU A 63 -8.37 -15.38 2.23
CA GLU A 63 -7.35 -14.94 1.29
C GLU A 63 -6.96 -13.47 1.52
N TRP A 64 -7.93 -12.59 1.78
CA TRP A 64 -7.65 -11.21 2.18
C TRP A 64 -6.80 -11.12 3.45
N ILE A 65 -7.17 -11.86 4.50
CA ILE A 65 -6.49 -11.82 5.80
C ILE A 65 -5.07 -12.40 5.71
N ASP A 66 -4.93 -13.52 4.99
CA ASP A 66 -3.73 -14.34 4.99
C ASP A 66 -2.70 -13.87 3.94
N GLU A 67 -3.16 -13.35 2.80
CA GLU A 67 -2.27 -13.05 1.65
C GLU A 67 -2.18 -11.55 1.34
N TYR A 68 -3.30 -10.83 1.31
CA TYR A 68 -3.34 -9.46 0.76
C TYR A 68 -3.18 -8.35 1.80
N ASN A 69 -3.86 -8.45 2.94
CA ASN A 69 -3.73 -7.46 4.02
C ASN A 69 -2.31 -7.36 4.59
N PRO A 70 -1.55 -8.46 4.76
CA PRO A 70 -0.15 -8.38 5.21
C PRO A 70 0.73 -7.49 4.32
N LYS A 71 0.52 -7.50 3.00
CA LYS A 71 1.27 -6.66 2.05
C LYS A 71 1.11 -5.17 2.35
N LEU A 72 -0.10 -4.73 2.70
CA LEU A 72 -0.36 -3.34 3.09
C LEU A 72 0.35 -2.95 4.39
N ILE A 73 0.46 -3.89 5.33
CA ILE A 73 1.19 -3.70 6.59
C ILE A 73 2.69 -3.57 6.30
N ASP A 74 3.24 -4.46 5.48
CA ASP A 74 4.65 -4.48 5.12
C ASP A 74 5.04 -3.22 4.35
N LEU A 75 4.23 -2.78 3.39
CA LEU A 75 4.43 -1.53 2.66
C LEU A 75 4.44 -0.32 3.62
N ASN A 76 3.54 -0.29 4.60
CA ASN A 76 3.56 0.75 5.63
C ASN A 76 4.86 0.72 6.46
N GLN A 77 5.33 -0.47 6.83
CA GLN A 77 6.62 -0.62 7.53
C GLN A 77 7.80 -0.17 6.68
N GLU A 78 7.81 -0.46 5.37
CA GLU A 78 8.83 0.01 4.44
C GLU A 78 8.88 1.54 4.38
N MET A 79 7.73 2.19 4.23
CA MET A 79 7.63 3.66 4.23
C MET A 79 8.11 4.27 5.56
N MET A 80 7.76 3.68 6.70
CA MET A 80 8.25 4.12 8.02
C MET A 80 9.76 3.95 8.17
N ARG A 81 10.32 2.82 7.71
CA ARG A 81 11.77 2.57 7.71
C ARG A 81 12.52 3.58 6.84
N TYR A 82 12.00 3.89 5.66
CA TYR A 82 12.56 4.93 4.80
C TYR A 82 12.54 6.30 5.49
N SER A 83 11.39 6.71 6.03
CA SER A 83 11.26 8.00 6.74
C SER A 83 12.26 8.12 7.90
N THR A 84 12.37 7.07 8.72
CA THR A 84 13.32 7.03 9.84
C THR A 84 14.76 7.15 9.36
N ARG A 85 15.13 6.42 8.29
CA ARG A 85 16.48 6.47 7.71
C ARG A 85 16.78 7.84 7.11
N PHE A 86 15.87 8.41 6.34
CA PHE A 86 16.02 9.75 5.77
C PHE A 86 16.25 10.79 6.88
N ASN A 87 15.42 10.77 7.93
CA ASN A 87 15.53 11.68 9.06
C ASN A 87 16.89 11.55 9.78
N SER A 88 17.43 10.33 9.90
CA SER A 88 18.75 10.11 10.51
C SER A 88 19.90 10.71 9.71
N TYR A 89 19.77 10.80 8.38
CA TYR A 89 20.78 11.38 7.49
C TYR A 89 20.56 12.86 7.19
N TYR A 90 19.40 13.42 7.56
CA TYR A 90 18.98 14.74 7.16
C TYR A 90 20.04 15.83 7.42
N SER A 91 20.52 15.93 8.67
CA SER A 91 21.48 16.99 9.04
C SER A 91 22.77 16.91 8.22
N LYS A 92 23.29 15.70 7.98
CA LYS A 92 24.53 15.53 7.21
C LYS A 92 24.32 15.81 5.73
N LEU A 93 23.21 15.35 5.16
CA LEU A 93 22.86 15.62 3.77
C LEU A 93 22.65 17.11 3.53
N TYR A 94 22.04 17.81 4.48
CA TYR A 94 21.84 19.26 4.42
C TYR A 94 23.17 20.02 4.43
N GLU A 95 24.10 19.64 5.33
CA GLU A 95 25.46 20.21 5.37
C GLU A 95 26.20 19.98 4.05
N LEU A 96 26.19 18.75 3.54
CA LEU A 96 26.84 18.42 2.26
C LEU A 96 26.23 19.19 1.09
N ALA A 97 24.89 19.32 1.06
CA ALA A 97 24.17 20.07 0.04
C ALA A 97 24.59 21.55 -0.02
N GLY A 98 24.88 22.15 1.13
CA GLY A 98 25.35 23.54 1.22
C GLY A 98 26.76 23.78 0.69
N ASN A 99 27.56 22.71 0.51
CA ASN A 99 28.97 22.79 0.14
C ASN A 99 29.29 22.16 -1.24
N VAL A 100 28.27 21.80 -2.03
CA VAL A 100 28.46 21.05 -3.29
C VAL A 100 29.18 21.83 -4.39
N ASN A 101 29.28 23.16 -4.28
CA ASN A 101 29.97 24.00 -5.26
C ASN A 101 31.38 24.36 -4.80
N GLU A 102 31.63 24.26 -3.50
CA GLU A 102 32.85 24.68 -2.81
C GLU A 102 33.81 23.50 -2.58
N ASP A 103 33.27 22.30 -2.38
CA ASP A 103 34.04 21.08 -2.11
C ASP A 103 33.60 19.91 -3.01
N GLN A 104 34.53 19.45 -3.85
CA GLN A 104 34.31 18.33 -4.76
C GLN A 104 34.08 17.01 -4.02
N GLN A 105 34.66 16.84 -2.83
CA GLN A 105 34.38 15.69 -1.98
C GLN A 105 32.96 15.76 -1.42
N ALA A 106 32.54 16.92 -0.92
CA ALA A 106 31.18 17.14 -0.43
C ALA A 106 30.13 16.85 -1.52
N LYS A 107 30.38 17.26 -2.76
CA LYS A 107 29.53 16.93 -3.91
C LYS A 107 29.44 15.42 -4.16
N THR A 108 30.57 14.73 -4.14
CA THR A 108 30.63 13.27 -4.34
C THR A 108 29.86 12.53 -3.24
N ASP A 109 30.05 12.93 -1.99
CA ASP A 109 29.40 12.32 -0.83
C ASP A 109 27.90 12.57 -0.83
N PHE A 110 27.48 13.80 -1.16
CA PHE A 110 26.06 14.15 -1.31
C PHE A 110 25.40 13.30 -2.38
N MET A 111 25.97 13.25 -3.59
CA MET A 111 25.39 12.49 -4.71
C MET A 111 25.30 10.99 -4.39
N SER A 112 26.31 10.43 -3.73
CA SER A 112 26.33 9.03 -3.32
C SER A 112 25.25 8.71 -2.29
N ALA A 113 25.17 9.50 -1.22
CA ALA A 113 24.21 9.28 -0.14
C ALA A 113 22.76 9.56 -0.60
N TYR A 114 22.53 10.65 -1.32
CA TYR A 114 21.23 10.98 -1.90
C TYR A 114 20.77 9.93 -2.91
N GLY A 115 21.68 9.45 -3.78
CA GLY A 115 21.38 8.39 -4.74
C GLY A 115 20.93 7.09 -4.07
N LYS A 116 21.54 6.70 -2.95
CA LYS A 116 21.09 5.52 -2.18
C LYS A 116 19.69 5.70 -1.58
N LEU A 117 19.34 6.90 -1.14
CA LEU A 117 17.98 7.20 -0.66
C LEU A 117 16.98 7.20 -1.80
N GLN A 118 17.34 7.71 -2.98
CA GLN A 118 16.50 7.64 -4.17
C GLN A 118 16.24 6.19 -4.60
N LEU A 119 17.26 5.32 -4.59
CA LEU A 119 17.10 3.90 -4.91
C LEU A 119 16.13 3.20 -3.95
N GLN A 120 16.12 3.59 -2.66
CA GLN A 120 15.15 3.06 -1.71
C GLN A 120 13.72 3.51 -2.03
N VAL A 121 13.51 4.77 -2.42
CA VAL A 121 12.19 5.25 -2.87
C VAL A 121 11.73 4.48 -4.10
N GLN A 122 12.64 4.25 -5.06
CA GLN A 122 12.34 3.48 -6.26
C GLN A 122 11.95 2.04 -5.92
N SER A 123 12.69 1.38 -5.02
CA SER A 123 12.35 0.03 -4.56
C SER A 123 10.98 -0.03 -3.89
N ILE A 124 10.62 0.95 -3.06
CA ILE A 124 9.29 1.03 -2.44
C ILE A 124 8.20 1.23 -3.50
N GLN A 125 8.47 2.05 -4.51
CA GLN A 125 7.53 2.25 -5.63
C GLN A 125 7.31 0.94 -6.40
N GLU A 126 8.38 0.21 -6.72
CA GLU A 126 8.30 -1.09 -7.41
C GLU A 126 7.50 -2.11 -6.60
N SER A 127 7.74 -2.21 -5.28
CA SER A 127 6.91 -3.04 -4.37
C SER A 127 5.43 -2.62 -4.41
N MET A 128 5.15 -1.32 -4.34
CA MET A 128 3.78 -0.80 -4.37
C MET A 128 3.06 -1.09 -5.68
N GLU A 129 3.76 -1.00 -6.81
CA GLU A 129 3.22 -1.34 -8.13
C GLU A 129 2.91 -2.84 -8.24
N GLN A 130 3.78 -3.70 -7.69
CA GLN A 130 3.53 -5.14 -7.63
C GLN A 130 2.33 -5.47 -6.74
N ASP A 131 2.28 -4.92 -5.53
CA ASP A 131 1.15 -5.12 -4.61
C ASP A 131 -0.17 -4.69 -5.24
N LEU A 132 -0.17 -3.57 -5.96
CA LEU A 132 -1.35 -3.07 -6.66
C LEU A 132 -1.83 -4.04 -7.75
N LEU A 133 -0.91 -4.66 -8.50
CA LEU A 133 -1.26 -5.66 -9.51
C LEU A 133 -1.92 -6.89 -8.89
N GLU A 134 -1.38 -7.38 -7.77
CA GLU A 134 -1.91 -8.54 -7.05
C GLU A 134 -3.29 -8.24 -6.42
N LEU A 135 -3.42 -7.08 -5.76
CA LEU A 135 -4.68 -6.60 -5.19
C LEU A 135 -5.78 -6.43 -6.25
N ASN A 136 -5.43 -5.94 -7.44
CA ASN A 136 -6.41 -5.79 -8.54
C ASN A 136 -6.91 -7.12 -9.08
N ARG A 137 -6.08 -8.16 -9.09
CA ARG A 137 -6.51 -9.52 -9.45
C ARG A 137 -7.50 -10.06 -8.43
N PHE A 138 -7.19 -9.92 -7.14
CA PHE A 138 -8.10 -10.28 -6.06
C PHE A 138 -9.43 -9.53 -6.16
N LYS A 139 -9.37 -8.20 -6.34
CA LYS A 139 -10.55 -7.35 -6.50
C LYS A 139 -11.45 -7.84 -7.64
N THR A 140 -10.86 -8.22 -8.77
CA THR A 140 -11.62 -8.71 -9.94
C THR A 140 -12.42 -9.97 -9.60
N VAL A 141 -11.81 -10.91 -8.85
CA VAL A 141 -12.49 -12.13 -8.39
C VAL A 141 -13.58 -11.79 -7.38
N LEU A 142 -13.27 -10.96 -6.38
CA LEU A 142 -14.20 -10.55 -5.34
C LEU A 142 -15.44 -9.85 -5.90
N ASP A 143 -15.26 -8.88 -6.82
CA ASP A 143 -16.34 -8.17 -7.48
C ASP A 143 -17.25 -9.14 -8.25
N LYS A 144 -16.64 -10.08 -8.98
CA LYS A 144 -17.37 -11.08 -9.77
C LYS A 144 -18.18 -12.01 -8.87
N ASP A 145 -17.60 -12.52 -7.79
CA ASP A 145 -18.28 -13.39 -6.84
C ASP A 145 -19.43 -12.68 -6.13
N SER A 146 -19.21 -11.42 -5.72
CA SER A 146 -20.25 -10.58 -5.14
C SER A 146 -21.40 -10.34 -6.10
N ASN A 147 -21.11 -10.00 -7.36
CA ASN A 147 -22.13 -9.74 -8.38
C ASN A 147 -22.94 -11.02 -8.71
N ASN A 148 -22.26 -12.16 -8.85
CA ASN A 148 -22.92 -13.44 -9.11
C ASN A 148 -23.88 -13.83 -7.97
N LEU A 149 -23.54 -13.52 -6.71
CA LEU A 149 -24.44 -13.71 -5.58
C LEU A 149 -25.64 -12.76 -5.68
N SER A 150 -25.43 -11.46 -5.90
CA SER A 150 -26.50 -10.47 -5.98
C SER A 150 -27.53 -10.80 -7.06
N ILE A 151 -27.09 -11.11 -8.29
CA ILE A 151 -27.98 -11.47 -9.41
C ILE A 151 -28.86 -12.71 -9.10
N LYS A 152 -28.36 -13.62 -8.25
CA LYS A 152 -29.10 -14.84 -7.88
C LYS A 152 -30.01 -14.64 -6.67
N ALA A 153 -29.83 -13.56 -5.92
CA ALA A 153 -30.62 -13.23 -4.75
C ALA A 153 -31.83 -12.33 -5.09
N ASP A 154 -31.76 -11.60 -6.20
CA ASP A 154 -32.89 -10.89 -6.84
C ASP A 154 -33.89 -11.86 -7.49
#